data_AF-A0A5C3NRG4-F1
#
_entry.id   AF-A0A5C3NRG4-F1
#
_cell.length_a   1.000
_cell.length_b   1.000
_cell.length_c   1.000
_cell.angle_alpha   90.00
_cell.angle_beta   90.00
_cell.angle_gamma   90.00
#
_symmetry.space_group_name_H-M   'P 1'
#
loop_
_entity.id
_entity.type
_entity.pdbx_description
1 polymer ?
#
loop_
_entity_poly.entity_id
_entity_poly.type
_entity_poly.pdbx_seq_one_letter_code
_entity_poly.pdbx_strand_id
1 'polypeptide(L)'
;MVELAGDPLFQDAMSGSPTAFKSVWNLKQYIDELRFASSDQHPRLAPSVKRDYGYGNCKNAEETKLLDDLYTQLFAQCRRAGPLQLHEACLKGKLLAFAKKYAKLSPRTATYTRLLKNAYSLPECKELSLVPVARRA
;
A
#
# COMPACT_ATOMS: atom_id res chain seq x y z
N MET A 1 10.42 14.56 25.69
CA MET A 1 9.23 14.55 24.82
C MET A 1 9.72 14.54 23.39
N VAL A 2 9.41 13.51 22.61
CA VAL A 2 9.66 13.55 21.17
C VAL A 2 8.62 14.49 20.57
N GLU A 3 9.07 15.54 19.92
CA GLU A 3 8.20 16.51 19.25
C GLU A 3 7.55 15.79 18.05
N LEU A 4 6.35 15.25 18.25
CA LEU A 4 5.62 14.45 17.25
C LEU A 4 5.45 15.21 15.93
N ALA A 5 5.32 16.54 16.00
CA ALA A 5 5.24 17.44 14.85
C ALA A 5 6.53 17.47 13.99
N GLY A 6 7.67 17.10 14.56
CA GLY A 6 8.95 16.99 13.86
C GLY A 6 9.20 15.63 13.22
N ASP A 7 8.34 14.62 13.45
CA ASP A 7 8.51 13.31 12.82
C ASP A 7 8.12 13.37 11.32
N PRO A 8 9.01 13.01 10.39
CA PRO A 8 8.72 13.06 8.96
C PRO A 8 7.50 12.23 8.54
N LEU A 9 7.21 11.14 9.24
CA LEU A 9 6.02 10.34 8.96
C LEU A 9 4.74 11.01 9.42
N PHE A 10 4.80 11.69 10.56
CA PHE A 10 3.66 12.47 11.03
C PHE A 10 3.38 13.63 10.07
N GLN A 11 4.42 14.37 9.67
CA GLN A 11 4.28 15.46 8.70
C GLN A 11 3.70 14.96 7.37
N ASP A 12 4.18 13.82 6.87
CA ASP A 12 3.65 13.22 5.64
C ASP A 12 2.17 12.82 5.78
N ALA A 13 1.82 12.13 6.87
CA ALA A 13 0.44 11.74 7.14
C ALA A 13 -0.48 12.96 7.24
N MET A 14 -0.01 14.07 7.80
CA MET A 14 -0.80 15.30 7.94
C MET A 14 -0.80 16.21 6.71
N SER A 15 0.14 16.01 5.76
CA SER A 15 0.38 16.93 4.64
C SER A 15 -0.82 17.17 3.73
N GLY A 16 -1.70 16.18 3.57
CA GLY A 16 -2.92 16.30 2.77
C GLY A 16 -4.21 16.39 3.59
N SER A 17 -4.11 16.64 4.89
CA SER A 17 -5.28 16.82 5.75
C SER A 17 -6.13 18.02 5.28
N PRO A 18 -7.48 17.92 5.32
CA PRO A 18 -8.27 16.78 5.77
C PRO A 18 -8.73 15.85 4.62
N THR A 19 -8.28 16.04 3.39
CA THR A 19 -8.95 15.48 2.20
C THR A 19 -8.14 14.46 1.40
N ALA A 20 -6.82 14.44 1.49
CA ALA A 20 -5.94 13.70 0.59
C ALA A 20 -4.82 12.95 1.34
N PHE A 21 -5.12 11.77 1.87
CA PHE A 21 -4.13 10.91 2.53
C PHE A 21 -3.59 9.84 1.59
N LYS A 22 -2.29 9.54 1.68
CA LYS A 22 -1.71 8.38 1.00
C LYS A 22 -2.36 7.10 1.50
N SER A 23 -2.72 6.21 0.60
CA SER A 23 -3.43 4.97 0.95
C SER A 23 -2.67 4.06 1.91
N VAL A 24 -1.33 4.20 1.99
CA VAL A 24 -0.51 3.44 2.93
C VAL A 24 -0.83 3.77 4.39
N TRP A 25 -1.30 4.99 4.68
CA TRP A 25 -1.68 5.39 6.02
C TRP A 25 -2.95 4.65 6.48
N ASN A 26 -3.90 4.45 5.57
CA ASN A 26 -5.07 3.61 5.83
C ASN A 26 -4.68 2.13 6.05
N LEU A 27 -3.71 1.62 5.28
CA LEU A 27 -3.18 0.28 5.49
C LEU A 27 -2.49 0.16 6.85
N LYS A 28 -1.66 1.14 7.22
CA LYS A 28 -0.94 1.15 8.48
C LYS A 28 -1.90 1.19 9.67
N GLN A 29 -2.92 2.05 9.61
CA GLN A 29 -3.98 2.10 10.61
C GLN A 29 -4.69 0.75 10.73
N TYR A 30 -5.09 0.14 9.61
CA TYR A 30 -5.73 -1.17 9.62
C TYR A 30 -4.87 -2.25 10.30
N ILE A 31 -3.58 -2.31 10.00
CA ILE A 31 -2.65 -3.27 10.62
C ILE A 31 -2.43 -2.98 12.11
N ASP A 32 -2.37 -1.71 12.51
CA ASP A 32 -2.27 -1.33 13.92
C ASP A 32 -3.55 -1.75 14.67
N GLU A 33 -4.74 -1.45 14.11
CA GLU A 33 -6.03 -1.87 14.68
C GLU A 33 -6.13 -3.40 14.80
N LEU A 34 -5.69 -4.17 13.79
CA LEU A 34 -5.67 -5.63 13.85
C LEU A 34 -4.84 -6.18 15.02
N ARG A 35 -3.74 -5.51 15.38
CA ARG A 35 -2.87 -5.95 16.49
C ARG A 35 -3.50 -5.71 17.86
N PHE A 36 -4.36 -4.70 17.98
CA PHE A 36 -5.02 -4.32 19.22
C PHE A 36 -6.47 -4.81 19.31
N ALA A 37 -7.03 -5.32 18.21
CA ALA A 37 -8.38 -5.85 18.15
C ALA A 37 -8.56 -7.05 19.09
N SER A 38 -9.62 -7.02 19.89
CA SER A 38 -10.18 -8.20 20.53
C SER A 38 -10.88 -9.09 19.50
N SER A 39 -11.02 -10.39 19.80
CA SER A 39 -11.50 -11.42 18.85
C SER A 39 -12.86 -11.13 18.17
N ASP A 40 -13.64 -10.19 18.69
CA ASP A 40 -14.98 -9.85 18.20
C ASP A 40 -15.03 -8.58 17.33
N GLN A 41 -13.91 -7.85 17.17
CA GLN A 41 -13.86 -6.60 16.42
C GLN A 41 -12.83 -6.65 15.29
N HIS A 42 -13.26 -7.08 14.11
CA HIS A 42 -12.42 -6.98 12.92
C HIS A 42 -12.46 -5.56 12.33
N PRO A 43 -11.30 -4.89 12.16
CA PRO A 43 -11.24 -3.57 11.56
C PRO A 43 -11.70 -3.59 10.11
N ARG A 44 -12.26 -2.46 9.65
CA ARG A 44 -12.78 -2.35 8.28
C ARG A 44 -11.67 -1.94 7.31
N LEU A 45 -11.49 -2.74 6.26
CA LEU A 45 -10.59 -2.38 5.16
C LEU A 45 -11.14 -1.21 4.34
N ALA A 46 -10.38 -0.12 4.27
CA ALA A 46 -10.69 1.00 3.39
C ALA A 46 -10.67 0.57 1.90
N PRO A 47 -11.52 1.15 1.03
CA PRO A 47 -11.56 0.80 -0.40
C PRO A 47 -10.21 0.99 -1.11
N SER A 48 -9.45 2.03 -0.73
CA SER A 48 -8.10 2.25 -1.24
C SER A 48 -7.16 1.11 -0.88
N VAL A 49 -7.26 0.55 0.33
CA VAL A 49 -6.42 -0.56 0.77
C VAL A 49 -6.72 -1.85 -0.01
N LYS A 50 -8.01 -2.11 -0.26
CA LYS A 50 -8.45 -3.23 -1.10
C LYS A 50 -7.76 -3.22 -2.46
N ARG A 51 -7.80 -2.08 -3.12
CA ARG A 51 -7.28 -1.91 -4.47
C ARG A 51 -5.75 -1.85 -4.51
N ASP A 52 -5.15 -1.06 -3.62
CA ASP A 52 -3.75 -0.66 -3.73
C ASP A 52 -2.80 -1.74 -3.19
N TYR A 53 -3.23 -2.53 -2.18
CA TYR A 53 -2.37 -3.46 -1.44
C TYR A 53 -2.77 -4.93 -1.59
N GLY A 54 -3.59 -5.24 -2.59
CA GLY A 54 -3.86 -6.63 -3.00
C GLY A 54 -4.98 -7.35 -2.26
N TYR A 55 -5.60 -6.70 -1.27
CA TYR A 55 -6.75 -7.27 -0.54
C TYR A 55 -7.97 -7.52 -1.43
N GLY A 56 -8.14 -6.75 -2.50
CA GLY A 56 -9.17 -6.96 -3.52
C GLY A 56 -8.90 -8.16 -4.43
N ASN A 57 -7.68 -8.70 -4.41
CA ASN A 57 -7.31 -9.93 -5.11
C ASN A 57 -7.54 -11.18 -4.24
N CYS A 58 -7.85 -11.04 -2.93
CA CYS A 58 -8.10 -12.18 -2.05
C CYS A 58 -9.40 -12.90 -2.43
N LYS A 59 -9.36 -14.23 -2.44
CA LYS A 59 -10.51 -15.09 -2.74
C LYS A 59 -11.16 -15.70 -1.50
N ASN A 60 -10.43 -15.73 -0.38
CA ASN A 60 -10.85 -16.35 0.87
C ASN A 60 -10.16 -15.68 2.07
N ALA A 61 -10.59 -16.07 3.28
CA ALA A 61 -10.08 -15.52 4.53
C ALA A 61 -8.60 -15.88 4.77
N GLU A 62 -8.15 -17.03 4.28
CA GLU A 62 -6.75 -17.45 4.40
C GLU A 62 -5.82 -16.52 3.62
N GLU A 63 -6.23 -16.04 2.45
CA GLU A 63 -5.47 -15.08 1.65
C GLU A 63 -5.46 -13.68 2.28
N THR A 64 -6.56 -13.25 2.89
CA THR A 64 -6.58 -12.02 3.70
C THR A 64 -5.58 -12.12 4.84
N LYS A 65 -5.61 -13.24 5.59
CA LYS A 65 -4.65 -13.48 6.69
C LYS A 65 -3.20 -13.48 6.22
N LEU A 66 -2.90 -14.03 5.03
CA LEU A 66 -1.56 -13.97 4.46
C LEU A 66 -1.06 -12.55 4.19
N LEU A 67 -1.97 -11.63 3.81
CA LEU A 67 -1.64 -10.23 3.62
C LEU A 67 -1.52 -9.51 4.96
N ASP A 68 -2.36 -9.83 5.94
CA ASP A 68 -2.28 -9.28 7.30
C ASP A 68 -0.92 -9.61 7.94
N ASP A 69 -0.51 -10.88 7.86
CA ASP A 69 0.79 -11.35 8.36
C ASP A 69 1.95 -10.67 7.60
N LEU A 70 1.85 -10.55 6.27
CA LEU A 70 2.86 -9.91 5.44
C LEU A 70 3.05 -8.43 5.80
N TYR A 71 1.96 -7.66 5.84
CA TYR A 71 2.04 -6.22 6.12
C TYR A 71 2.40 -5.95 7.59
N THR A 72 1.96 -6.81 8.51
CA THR A 72 2.44 -6.83 9.90
C THR A 72 3.96 -6.97 9.95
N GLN A 73 4.52 -7.94 9.22
CA GLN A 73 5.96 -8.13 9.16
C GLN A 73 6.68 -6.94 8.50
N LEU A 74 6.15 -6.42 7.39
CA LEU A 74 6.75 -5.28 6.68
C LEU A 74 6.83 -4.03 7.56
N PHE A 75 5.75 -3.67 8.26
CA PHE A 75 5.76 -2.51 9.15
C PHE A 75 6.59 -2.72 10.41
N ALA A 76 6.80 -3.97 10.85
CA ALA A 76 7.72 -4.26 11.96
C ALA A 76 9.19 -4.08 11.54
N GLN A 77 9.55 -4.47 10.32
CA GLN A 77 10.93 -4.44 9.84
C GLN A 77 11.35 -3.10 9.24
N CYS A 78 10.45 -2.39 8.55
CA CYS A 78 10.76 -1.11 7.92
C CYS A 78 10.38 0.07 8.83
N ARG A 79 11.26 0.46 9.75
CA ARG A 79 11.07 1.70 10.53
C ARG A 79 11.27 2.95 9.67
N ARG A 80 10.60 4.05 10.07
CA ARG A 80 10.66 5.43 9.55
C ARG A 80 10.41 5.65 8.05
N ALA A 81 11.00 4.91 7.13
CA ALA A 81 10.73 5.07 5.69
C ALA A 81 9.80 4.00 5.11
N GLY A 82 9.48 2.96 5.90
CA GLY A 82 8.73 1.79 5.44
C GLY A 82 7.38 2.08 4.79
N PRO A 83 6.49 2.87 5.43
CA PRO A 83 5.21 3.21 4.83
C PRO A 83 5.37 3.95 3.50
N LEU A 84 6.27 4.93 3.43
CA LEU A 84 6.47 5.73 2.22
C LEU A 84 7.08 4.91 1.07
N GLN A 85 8.08 4.07 1.37
CA GLN A 85 8.67 3.18 0.38
C GLN A 85 7.69 2.10 -0.10
N LEU A 86 6.84 1.58 0.80
CA LEU A 86 5.77 0.66 0.42
C LEU A 86 4.75 1.35 -0.50
N HIS A 87 4.39 2.60 -0.20
CA HIS A 87 3.50 3.37 -1.06
C HIS A 87 4.11 3.62 -2.44
N GLU A 88 5.39 3.97 -2.50
CA GLU A 88 6.12 4.14 -3.76
C GLU A 88 6.18 2.83 -4.57
N ALA A 89 6.42 1.70 -3.90
CA ALA A 89 6.36 0.39 -4.52
C ALA A 89 4.96 0.04 -5.04
N CYS A 90 3.91 0.44 -4.33
CA CYS A 90 2.53 0.34 -4.79
C CYS A 90 2.33 1.11 -6.09
N LEU A 91 2.67 2.40 -6.13
CA LEU A 91 2.53 3.26 -7.31
C LEU A 91 3.32 2.74 -8.52
N LYS A 92 4.46 2.10 -8.29
CA LYS A 92 5.30 1.51 -9.35
C LYS A 92 4.86 0.10 -9.78
N GLY A 93 3.82 -0.47 -9.18
CA GLY A 93 3.42 -1.86 -9.42
C GLY A 93 4.46 -2.90 -8.96
N LYS A 94 5.33 -2.53 -8.00
CA LYS A 94 6.49 -3.31 -7.54
C LYS A 94 6.30 -3.90 -6.13
N LEU A 95 5.05 -4.08 -5.67
CA LEU A 95 4.74 -4.61 -4.33
C LEU A 95 5.38 -5.97 -4.06
N LEU A 96 5.31 -6.92 -5.01
CA LEU A 96 5.93 -8.23 -4.84
C LEU A 96 7.45 -8.12 -4.66
N ALA A 97 8.11 -7.27 -5.46
CA ALA A 97 9.55 -7.05 -5.38
C ALA A 97 9.94 -6.39 -4.04
N PHE A 98 9.11 -5.47 -3.56
CA PHE A 98 9.29 -4.86 -2.24
C PHE A 98 9.13 -5.90 -1.12
N ALA A 99 8.06 -6.69 -1.14
CA ALA A 99 7.80 -7.73 -0.15
C ALA A 99 8.94 -8.75 -0.04
N LYS A 100 9.52 -9.17 -1.18
CA LYS A 100 10.67 -10.11 -1.20
C LYS A 100 11.92 -9.62 -0.47
N LYS A 101 12.10 -8.31 -0.29
CA LYS A 101 13.26 -7.76 0.44
C LYS A 101 13.19 -7.99 1.95
N TYR A 102 11.99 -8.22 2.48
CA TYR A 102 11.71 -8.21 3.92
C TYR A 102 10.99 -9.48 4.39
N ALA A 103 10.39 -10.25 3.49
CA ALA A 103 9.65 -11.46 3.83
C ALA A 103 9.99 -12.63 2.90
N LYS A 104 10.08 -13.82 3.50
CA LYS A 104 10.20 -15.08 2.77
C LYS A 104 8.81 -15.52 2.31
N LEU A 105 8.58 -15.46 1.00
CA LEU A 105 7.27 -15.74 0.40
C LEU A 105 7.05 -17.22 0.03
N SER A 106 8.07 -18.07 0.15
CA SER A 106 7.95 -19.52 -0.09
C SER A 106 7.27 -20.19 1.12
N PRO A 107 6.40 -21.20 0.92
CA PRO A 107 6.08 -21.86 -0.36
C PRO A 107 4.97 -21.15 -1.17
N ARG A 108 4.33 -20.11 -0.63
CA ARG A 108 3.15 -19.45 -1.21
C ARG A 108 3.47 -18.37 -2.26
N THR A 109 4.59 -18.49 -2.97
CA THR A 109 5.09 -17.43 -3.86
C THR A 109 4.14 -17.14 -5.03
N ALA A 110 3.50 -18.18 -5.59
CA ALA A 110 2.49 -18.02 -6.63
C ALA A 110 1.27 -17.23 -6.13
N THR A 111 0.80 -17.53 -4.91
CA THR A 111 -0.29 -16.81 -4.25
C THR A 111 0.08 -15.34 -4.05
N TYR A 112 1.24 -15.05 -3.46
CA TYR A 112 1.69 -13.65 -3.28
C TYR A 112 1.88 -12.91 -4.61
N THR A 113 2.34 -13.59 -5.66
CA THR A 113 2.49 -12.99 -7.00
C THR A 113 1.15 -12.52 -7.54
N ARG A 114 0.10 -13.31 -7.35
CA ARG A 114 -1.27 -12.95 -7.75
C ARG A 114 -1.86 -11.88 -6.86
N LEU A 115 -1.72 -12.01 -5.54
CA LEU A 115 -2.30 -11.08 -4.56
C LEU A 115 -1.68 -9.68 -4.68
N LEU A 116 -0.36 -9.57 -4.83
CA LEU A 116 0.36 -8.30 -4.90
C LEU A 116 0.42 -7.70 -6.31
N LYS A 117 -0.38 -8.23 -7.25
CA LYS A 117 -0.53 -7.64 -8.57
C LYS A 117 -1.39 -6.38 -8.45
N ASN A 118 -0.77 -5.23 -8.71
CA ASN A 118 -1.47 -3.95 -8.70
C ASN A 118 -1.98 -3.60 -10.12
N ALA A 119 -3.20 -3.08 -10.22
CA ALA A 119 -3.80 -2.58 -11.46
C ALA A 119 -3.19 -1.23 -11.91
N TYR A 120 -2.47 -0.54 -11.03
CA TYR A 120 -1.84 0.76 -11.27
C TYR A 120 -0.52 0.73 -12.03
N SER A 121 -0.22 -0.31 -12.80
CA SER A 121 0.81 -0.18 -13.83
C SER A 121 0.29 0.81 -14.88
N LEU A 122 0.35 2.11 -14.57
CA LEU A 122 0.27 3.16 -15.55
C LEU A 122 1.31 2.78 -16.60
N PRO A 123 0.96 2.70 -17.90
CA PRO A 123 1.99 2.73 -18.91
C PRO A 123 2.87 3.94 -18.57
N GLU A 124 4.20 3.78 -18.61
CA GLU A 124 5.11 4.92 -18.59
C GLU A 124 4.46 6.01 -19.43
N CYS A 125 4.21 7.18 -18.85
CA CYS A 125 3.71 8.33 -19.59
C CYS A 125 4.70 8.62 -20.72
N LYS A 126 4.57 7.91 -21.85
CA LYS A 126 4.95 8.43 -23.13
C LYS A 126 4.01 9.59 -23.32
N GLU A 127 4.61 10.77 -23.34
CA GLU A 127 3.97 12.06 -23.54
C GLU A 127 2.65 11.89 -24.30
N LEU A 128 1.57 12.39 -23.72
CA LEU A 128 0.43 12.81 -24.51
C LEU A 128 0.95 13.88 -25.48
N SER A 129 1.51 13.44 -26.61
CA SER A 129 1.89 14.32 -27.69
C SER A 129 0.62 15.04 -28.10
N LEU A 130 0.54 16.30 -27.71
CA LEU A 130 -0.50 17.23 -28.13
C LEU A 130 -0.41 17.29 -29.65
N VAL A 131 -1.33 16.64 -30.34
CA VAL A 131 -1.46 16.78 -31.79
C VAL A 131 -1.88 18.22 -32.06
N PRO A 132 -1.15 19.02 -32.87
CA PRO A 132 -1.54 20.39 -33.13
C PRO A 132 -2.86 20.39 -33.90
N VAL A 133 -3.87 21.08 -33.36
CA VAL A 133 -5.11 21.39 -34.08
C VAL A 133 -4.73 22.21 -35.32
N ALA A 134 -4.94 21.62 -36.50
CA ALA A 134 -4.80 22.30 -37.77
C ALA A 134 -5.82 23.44 -37.87
N ARG A 135 -5.33 24.68 -38.02
CA ARG A 135 -6.14 25.84 -38.39
C ARG A 135 -6.58 25.65 -39.84
N ARG A 136 -7.89 25.56 -40.09
CA ARG A 136 -8.43 25.71 -41.45
C ARG A 136 -8.51 27.21 -41.78
N ALA A 137 -7.95 27.54 -42.93
CA ALA A 137 -7.99 28.86 -43.57
C ALA A 137 -9.41 29.21 -44.04
#